data_AF-A0A973NM80-F1
#
_entry.id   AF-A0A973NM80-F1
#
_cell.length_a   1.000
_cell.length_b   1.000
_cell.length_c   1.000
_cell.angle_alpha   90.00
_cell.angle_beta   90.00
_cell.angle_gamma   90.00
#
_symmetry.space_group_name_H-M   'P 1'
#
loop_
_entity.id
_entity.type
_entity.pdbx_description
1 polymer ?
#
loop_
_entity_poly.entity_id
_entity_poly.type
_entity_poly.pdbx_seq_one_letter_code
_entity_poly.pdbx_strand_id
1 'polypeptide(L)' 'MHERIVAVGLLTRHDLSVLGPTFDRVWPVEEAPSFNELLRAIDEADRKLERADAPHRH' A
#
# COMPACT_ATOMS: atom_id res chain seq x y z
N MET A 1 28.48 -7.76 6.90
CA MET A 1 27.22 -8.52 6.74
C MET A 1 26.24 -7.59 6.06
N HIS A 2 25.79 -7.88 4.84
CA HIS A 2 24.83 -7.02 4.15
C HIS A 2 23.45 -7.24 4.76
N GLU A 3 22.92 -6.22 5.43
CA GLU A 3 21.51 -6.20 5.81
C GLU A 3 20.69 -6.29 4.52
N ARG A 4 20.14 -7.48 4.25
CA ARG A 4 19.18 -7.69 3.16
C ARG A 4 17.87 -7.06 3.57
N ILE A 5 17.77 -5.75 3.40
CA ILE A 5 16.50 -5.03 3.55
C ILE A 5 15.58 -5.53 2.43
N VAL A 6 14.42 -6.06 2.81
CA VAL A 6 13.36 -6.45 1.87
C VAL A 6 12.25 -5.41 2.00
N ALA A 7 12.05 -4.62 0.93
CA ALA A 7 10.91 -3.74 0.82
C ALA A 7 9.72 -4.53 0.27
N VAL A 8 8.58 -4.48 0.98
CA VAL A 8 7.33 -5.12 0.56
C VAL A 8 6.31 -4.03 0.29
N GLY A 9 5.86 -3.90 -0.96
CA GLY A 9 4.78 -3.01 -1.36
C GLY A 9 3.49 -3.79 -1.58
N LEU A 10 2.38 -3.31 -1.01
CA LEU A 10 1.05 -3.86 -1.28
C LEU A 10 0.44 -3.04 -2.40
N LEU A 11 0.12 -3.69 -3.51
CA LEU A 11 -0.24 -3.02 -4.75
C LEU A 11 -1.49 -3.66 -5.32
N THR A 12 -2.38 -2.83 -5.85
CA THR A 12 -3.44 -3.33 -6.70
C THR A 12 -2.88 -3.74 -8.06
N ARG A 13 -3.70 -4.43 -8.86
CA ARG A 13 -3.31 -4.81 -10.23
C ARG A 13 -3.02 -3.60 -11.10
N HIS A 14 -3.71 -2.48 -10.85
CA HIS A 14 -3.48 -1.23 -11.55
C HIS A 14 -2.11 -0.63 -11.18
N ASP A 15 -1.78 -0.56 -9.89
CA ASP A 15 -0.51 0.00 -9.43
C ASP A 15 0.69 -0.81 -9.95
N LEU A 16 0.56 -2.14 -9.98
CA LEU A 16 1.53 -3.04 -10.59
C LEU A 16 1.76 -2.77 -12.08
N SER A 17 0.72 -2.39 -12.83
CA SER A 17 0.86 -2.04 -14.25
C SER A 17 1.64 -0.74 -14.48
N VAL A 18 1.58 0.18 -13.52
CA VAL A 18 2.25 1.48 -13.58
C VAL A 18 3.70 1.38 -13.08
N LEU A 19 3.95 0.57 -12.05
CA LEU A 19 5.24 0.47 -11.35
C LEU A 19 6.08 -0.75 -11.71
N GLY A 20 5.53 -1.68 -12.51
CA GLY A 20 6.00 -3.04 -12.75
C GLY A 20 7.51 -3.25 -12.98
N PRO A 21 8.26 -2.38 -13.69
CA PRO A 21 9.70 -2.56 -13.89
C PRO A 21 10.54 -2.40 -12.61
N THR A 22 9.98 -1.79 -11.56
CA THR A 22 10.71 -1.42 -10.34
C THR A 22 10.78 -2.56 -9.33
N PHE A 23 10.00 -3.63 -9.52
CA PHE A 23 9.93 -4.76 -8.60
C PHE A 23 10.60 -5.99 -9.18
N ASP A 24 11.59 -6.51 -8.46
CA ASP A 24 12.31 -7.73 -8.87
C ASP A 24 11.41 -8.98 -8.85
N ARG A 25 10.37 -9.00 -8.00
CA ARG A 25 9.45 -10.13 -7.82
C ARG A 25 8.06 -9.66 -7.43
N VAL A 26 7.04 -10.35 -7.95
CA VAL A 26 5.63 -10.11 -7.64
C VAL A 26 4.99 -11.42 -7.22
N TRP A 27 4.33 -11.43 -6.06
CA TRP A 27 3.55 -12.58 -5.58
C TRP A 27 2.08 -12.19 -5.45
N PRO A 28 1.16 -12.81 -6.20
CA PRO A 28 -0.27 -12.56 -6.02
C PRO A 28 -0.73 -13.11 -4.67
N VAL A 29 -1.51 -12.32 -3.95
CA VAL A 29 -2.17 -12.73 -2.71
C VAL A 29 -3.63 -12.99 -3.05
N GLU A 30 -3.99 -14.26 -3.26
CA GLU A 30 -5.33 -14.63 -3.75
C GLU A 30 -6.34 -14.76 -2.60
N GLU A 31 -5.93 -15.25 -1.43
CA GLU A 31 -6.79 -15.39 -0.25
C GLU A 31 -6.00 -15.10 1.04
N ALA A 32 -5.94 -13.83 1.45
CA ALA A 32 -5.40 -13.46 2.76
C ALA A 32 -6.41 -12.55 3.49
N PRO A 33 -7.37 -13.13 4.23
CA PRO A 33 -8.37 -12.37 4.97
C PRO A 33 -7.75 -11.38 5.97
N SER A 34 -6.60 -11.74 6.56
CA SER A 34 -5.82 -10.89 7.46
C SER A 34 -5.25 -9.64 6.77
N PHE A 35 -5.06 -9.69 5.46
CA PHE A 35 -4.54 -8.60 4.66
C PHE A 35 -5.60 -7.57 4.31
N ASN A 36 -6.85 -8.01 4.13
CA ASN A 36 -7.97 -7.10 3.90
C ASN A 36 -8.17 -6.14 5.08
N GLU A 37 -8.06 -6.64 6.31
CA GLU A 37 -8.14 -5.79 7.51
C GLU A 37 -6.96 -4.81 7.60
N LEU A 38 -5.75 -5.25 7.24
CA LEU A 38 -4.58 -4.36 7.18
C LEU A 38 -4.74 -3.26 6.13
N LEU A 39 -5.15 -3.60 4.92
CA LEU A 39 -5.43 -2.63 3.85
C LEU A 39 -6.52 -1.64 4.29
N ARG A 40 -7.60 -2.13 4.91
CA ARG A 40 -8.67 -1.26 5.40
C ARG A 40 -8.20 -0.28 6.47
N ALA A 41 -7.28 -0.71 7.34
CA ALA A 41 -6.68 0.15 8.36
C ALA A 41 -5.79 1.23 7.74
N ILE A 42 -5.03 0.91 6.69
CA ILE A 42 -4.22 1.87 5.93
C ILE A 42 -5.14 2.89 5.23
N ASP A 43 -6.16 2.44 4.51
CA ASP A 43 -7.13 3.32 3.84
C ASP A 43 -7.86 4.25 4.81
N GLU A 44 -8.11 3.80 6.04
CA GLU A 44 -8.70 4.64 7.09
C GLU A 44 -7.72 5.70 7.59
N ALA A 45 -6.45 5.35 7.76
CA ALA A 45 -5.40 6.28 8.16
C ALA A 45 -5.19 7.38 7.10
N ASP A 46 -5.11 7.01 5.82
CA ASP A 46 -4.96 7.95 4.70
C ASP A 46 -6.16 8.90 4.62
N ARG A 47 -7.39 8.37 4.72
CA ARG A 47 -8.60 9.22 4.76
C ARG A 47 -8.63 10.17 5.96
N LYS A 48 -8.06 9.79 7.11
CA LYS A 48 -7.95 10.68 8.27
C LYS A 48 -6.93 11.79 7.99
N LEU A 49 -5.81 11.45 7.36
CA LEU A 49 -4.78 12.41 6.97
C LEU A 49 -5.33 13.43 5.97
N GLU A 50 -5.99 12.97 4.90
CA GLU A 50 -6.63 13.84 3.90
C GLU A 50 -7.68 14.79 4.50
N ARG A 51 -8.45 14.32 5.48
CA ARG A 51 -9.42 15.16 6.20
C ARG A 51 -8.77 16.17 7.13
N ALA A 52 -7.64 15.82 7.73
CA ALA A 52 -6.87 16.74 8.57
C ALA A 52 -6.22 17.84 7.72
N ASP A 53 -5.81 17.51 6.50
CA ASP A 53 -5.22 18.43 5.53
C ASP A 53 -6.25 19.21 4.71
N ALA A 54 -7.55 18.93 4.88
CA ALA A 54 -8.61 19.72 4.25
C ALA A 54 -8.49 21.17 4.72
N PRO A 55 -8.32 22.15 3.79
CA PRO A 55 -8.10 23.53 4.17
C PRO A 55 -9.29 24.01 5.00
N HIS A 56 -8.99 24.68 6.12
CA HIS A 56 -9.95 25.39 6.95
C HIS A 56 -10.57 26.53 6.10
N ARG A 57 -11.52 26.19 5.23
CA ARG A 57 -12.34 27.17 4.52
C ARG A 57 -13.36 27.70 5.51
N HIS A 58 -12.96 28.78 6.18
CA HIS A 58 -13.85 29.77 6.78
C HIS A 58 -14.77 30.38 5.72
#